data_AF-A0A820SCD4-F1
#
_entry.id   AF-A0A820SCD4-F1
#
_cell.length_a   1.000
_cell.length_b   1.000
_cell.length_c   1.000
_cell.angle_alpha   90.00
_cell.angle_beta   90.00
_cell.angle_gamma   90.00
#
_symmetry.space_group_name_H-M   'P 1'
#
loop_
_entity.id
_entity.type
_entity.pdbx_description
1 polymer ?
#
loop_
_entity_poly.entity_id
_entity_poly.type
_entity_poly.pdbx_seq_one_letter_code
_entity_poly.pdbx_strand_id
1 'polypeptide(L)'
;QHLERSSLNRLIINYLITEGFKEAAEKFAEETGMSLNNIDLTSVDERLKIREAIENGKIQEAIDIINKKAPELLDQNRQLAFHLKQQHLIELIRLNLIDDALSYAQIHLA
;
A
#
# COMPACT_ATOMS: atom_id res chain seq x y z
N GLN A 1 -23.77 -15.23 -21.80
CA GLN A 1 -23.96 -13.91 -21.15
C GLN A 1 -23.07 -12.92 -21.88
N HIS A 2 -23.64 -11.88 -22.48
CA HIS A 2 -22.85 -10.80 -23.10
C HIS A 2 -22.40 -9.86 -21.98
N LEU A 3 -21.08 -9.74 -21.78
CA LEU A 3 -20.52 -8.67 -20.96
C LEU A 3 -20.73 -7.35 -21.72
N GLU A 4 -21.49 -6.43 -21.13
CA GLU A 4 -21.62 -5.09 -21.68
C GLU A 4 -20.26 -4.37 -21.65
N ARG A 5 -19.95 -3.61 -22.69
CA ARG A 5 -18.69 -2.87 -22.82
C ARG A 5 -18.45 -1.92 -21.63
N SER A 6 -19.52 -1.35 -21.08
CA SER A 6 -19.51 -0.53 -19.86
C SER A 6 -18.97 -1.30 -18.65
N SER A 7 -19.41 -2.54 -18.46
CA SER A 7 -18.95 -3.42 -17.38
C SER A 7 -17.47 -3.77 -17.51
N LEU A 8 -17.01 -4.04 -18.73
CA LEU A 8 -15.60 -4.32 -19.00
C LEU A 8 -14.72 -3.09 -18.74
N ASN A 9 -15.13 -1.92 -19.23
CA ASN A 9 -14.41 -0.68 -18.98
C ASN A 9 -14.30 -0.41 -17.47
N ARG A 10 -15.33 -0.76 -16.68
CA ARG A 10 -15.33 -0.51 -15.24
C ARG A 10 -14.38 -1.43 -14.52
N LEU A 11 -14.29 -2.69 -14.98
CA LEU A 11 -13.31 -3.64 -14.49
C LEU A 11 -11.88 -3.17 -14.76
N ILE A 12 -11.61 -2.62 -15.94
CA ILE A 12 -10.29 -2.07 -16.30
C ILE A 12 -9.94 -0.88 -15.42
N ILE A 13 -10.85 0.08 -15.23
CA ILE A 13 -10.62 1.22 -14.33
C ILE A 13 -10.35 0.72 -12.90
N ASN A 14 -11.16 -0.18 -12.38
CA ASN A 14 -10.97 -0.74 -11.05
C ASN A 14 -9.60 -1.40 -10.91
N TYR A 15 -9.14 -2.14 -11.92
CA TYR A 15 -7.81 -2.74 -11.93
C TYR A 15 -6.71 -1.68 -11.88
N LEU A 16 -6.76 -0.68 -12.78
CA LEU A 16 -5.77 0.41 -12.84
C LEU A 16 -5.67 1.15 -11.50
N ILE A 17 -6.81 1.45 -10.88
CA ILE A 17 -6.90 2.09 -9.56
C ILE A 17 -6.37 1.17 -8.45
N THR A 18 -6.66 -0.12 -8.50
CA THR A 18 -6.22 -1.08 -7.49
C THR A 18 -4.70 -1.23 -7.47
N GLU A 19 -4.09 -1.30 -8.66
CA GLU A 19 -2.64 -1.45 -8.86
C GLU A 19 -1.83 -0.14 -8.72
N GLY A 20 -2.53 0.99 -8.61
CA GLY A 20 -1.91 2.32 -8.44
C GLY A 20 -1.59 3.06 -9.74
N PHE A 21 -2.09 2.60 -10.88
CA PHE A 21 -1.96 3.26 -12.19
C PHE A 21 -2.98 4.39 -12.36
N LYS A 22 -2.92 5.39 -11.46
CA LYS A 22 -3.89 6.51 -11.41
C LYS A 22 -3.99 7.26 -12.74
N GLU A 23 -2.85 7.67 -13.31
CA GLU A 23 -2.83 8.43 -14.58
C GLU A 23 -3.45 7.64 -15.74
N ALA A 24 -3.20 6.33 -15.78
CA ALA A 24 -3.79 5.45 -16.78
C ALA A 24 -5.30 5.30 -16.58
N ALA A 25 -5.76 5.22 -15.32
CA ALA A 25 -7.18 5.17 -15.00
C ALA A 25 -7.91 6.46 -15.40
N GLU A 26 -7.30 7.63 -15.16
CA GLU A 26 -7.83 8.94 -15.55
C GLU A 26 -7.97 9.06 -17.07
N LYS A 27 -6.91 8.77 -17.82
CA LYS A 27 -6.96 8.80 -19.30
C LYS A 27 -7.96 7.80 -19.86
N PHE A 28 -7.99 6.58 -19.31
CA PHE A 28 -8.93 5.56 -19.77
C PHE A 28 -10.39 5.95 -19.50
N ALA A 29 -10.67 6.59 -18.36
CA ALA A 29 -12.00 7.10 -18.04
C ALA A 29 -12.44 8.20 -19.01
N GLU A 30 -11.53 9.12 -19.37
CA GLU A 30 -11.77 10.16 -20.37
C GLU A 30 -12.09 9.56 -21.75
N GLU A 31 -11.27 8.62 -22.24
CA GLU A 31 -11.46 7.95 -23.53
C GLU A 31 -12.74 7.12 -23.61
N THR A 32 -13.18 6.54 -22.48
CA THR A 32 -14.37 5.69 -22.42
C THR A 32 -15.65 6.44 -22.00
N GLY A 33 -15.54 7.74 -21.69
CA GLY A 33 -16.66 8.56 -21.19
C GLY A 33 -17.18 8.13 -19.82
N MET A 34 -16.36 7.44 -19.02
CA MET A 34 -16.74 6.91 -17.71
C MET A 34 -16.42 7.90 -16.59
N SER A 35 -17.31 8.00 -15.62
CA SER A 35 -17.11 8.89 -14.47
C SER A 35 -16.32 8.21 -13.35
N LEU A 36 -15.29 8.91 -12.86
CA LEU A 36 -14.51 8.51 -11.68
C LEU A 36 -15.07 9.07 -10.36
N ASN A 37 -16.22 9.77 -10.38
CA ASN A 37 -16.72 10.51 -9.21
C ASN A 37 -17.00 9.64 -7.97
N ASN A 38 -17.22 8.34 -8.16
CA ASN A 38 -17.47 7.37 -7.08
C ASN A 38 -16.20 6.62 -6.65
N ILE A 39 -15.03 6.99 -7.17
CA ILE A 39 -13.75 6.33 -6.88
C ILE A 39 -12.91 7.28 -6.03
N ASP A 40 -12.53 6.79 -4.85
CA ASP A 40 -11.63 7.54 -3.96
C ASP A 40 -10.18 7.43 -4.45
N LEU A 41 -9.80 8.36 -5.33
CA LEU A 41 -8.44 8.47 -5.86
C LEU A 41 -7.41 8.84 -4.78
N THR A 42 -7.83 9.45 -3.67
CA THR A 42 -6.90 9.84 -2.60
C THR A 42 -6.38 8.61 -1.85
N SER A 43 -7.22 7.59 -1.67
CA SER A 43 -6.80 6.29 -1.13
C SER A 43 -5.76 5.57 -2.00
N VAL A 44 -5.72 5.85 -3.31
CA VAL A 44 -4.75 5.25 -4.25
C VAL A 44 -3.36 5.84 -4.01
N ASP A 45 -3.27 7.16 -3.91
CA ASP A 45 -2.00 7.86 -3.69
C ASP A 45 -1.37 7.44 -2.35
N GLU A 46 -2.18 7.21 -1.33
CA GLU A 46 -1.72 6.75 -0.02
C GLU A 46 -1.20 5.31 -0.05
N ARG A 47 -1.92 4.40 -0.70
CA ARG A 47 -1.45 3.01 -0.89
C ARG A 47 -0.16 2.95 -1.70
N LEU A 48 -0.01 3.82 -2.70
CA LEU A 48 1.21 3.93 -3.49
C LEU A 48 2.39 4.35 -2.63
N LYS A 49 2.24 5.39 -1.80
CA LYS A 49 3.30 5.85 -0.87
C LYS A 49 3.71 4.78 0.14
N ILE A 50 2.74 4.04 0.69
CA ILE A 50 3.03 2.92 1.59
C ILE A 50 3.86 1.86 0.86
N ARG A 51 3.45 1.48 -0.37
CA ARG A 51 4.17 0.50 -1.18
C ARG A 51 5.59 0.97 -1.49
N GLU A 52 5.76 2.19 -1.96
CA GLU A 52 7.07 2.78 -2.26
C GLU A 52 7.98 2.83 -1.03
N ALA A 53 7.45 3.19 0.15
CA ALA A 53 8.22 3.18 1.38
C ALA A 53 8.69 1.76 1.74
N ILE A 54 7.83 0.75 1.59
CA ILE A 54 8.18 -0.65 1.82
C ILE A 54 9.25 -1.14 0.83
N GLU A 55 9.06 -0.88 -0.46
CA GLU A 55 9.99 -1.29 -1.53
C GLU A 55 11.38 -0.66 -1.38
N ASN A 56 11.45 0.57 -0.84
CA ASN A 56 12.70 1.27 -0.55
C ASN A 56 13.30 0.96 0.83
N GLY A 57 12.75 -0.02 1.57
CA GLY A 57 13.23 -0.40 2.91
C GLY A 57 12.92 0.63 4.02
N LYS A 58 12.11 1.65 3.73
CA LYS A 58 11.68 2.67 4.70
C LYS A 58 10.47 2.20 5.49
N ILE A 59 10.63 1.07 6.20
CA ILE A 59 9.50 0.37 6.82
C ILE A 59 8.83 1.20 7.92
N GLN A 60 9.60 1.96 8.70
CA GLN A 60 9.04 2.81 9.75
C GLN A 60 8.16 3.92 9.17
N GLU A 61 8.57 4.54 8.05
CA GLU A 61 7.76 5.52 7.33
C GLU A 61 6.44 4.89 6.83
N ALA A 62 6.49 3.67 6.31
CA ALA A 62 5.29 2.95 5.90
C ALA A 62 4.33 2.69 7.07
N ILE A 63 4.85 2.27 8.23
CA ILE A 63 4.07 2.06 9.46
C ILE A 63 3.41 3.37 9.92
N ASP A 64 4.14 4.49 9.90
CA ASP A 64 3.63 5.79 10.31
C ASP A 64 2.49 6.27 9.40
N ILE A 65 2.63 6.08 8.08
CA ILE A 65 1.57 6.39 7.11
C ILE A 65 0.35 5.50 7.36
N ILE A 66 0.54 4.19 7.58
CA ILE A 66 -0.56 3.26 7.90
C ILE A 66 -1.29 3.71 9.16
N ASN A 67 -0.59 3.97 10.26
CA ASN A 67 -1.20 4.39 11.52
C ASN A 67 -1.95 5.72 11.40
N LYS A 68 -1.50 6.62 10.52
CA LYS A 68 -2.18 7.90 10.25
C LYS A 68 -3.45 7.75 9.43
N LYS A 69 -3.49 6.80 8.48
CA LYS A 69 -4.55 6.67 7.47
C LYS A 69 -5.54 5.54 7.75
N ALA A 70 -5.08 4.49 8.39
CA ALA A 70 -5.86 3.34 8.81
C ALA A 70 -5.42 2.91 10.22
N PRO A 71 -5.71 3.72 11.26
CA PRO A 71 -5.16 3.54 12.61
C PRO A 71 -5.45 2.16 13.22
N GLU A 72 -6.57 1.53 12.86
CA GLU A 72 -6.95 0.22 13.40
C GLU A 72 -6.39 -0.96 12.59
N LEU A 73 -5.77 -0.73 11.43
CA LEU A 73 -5.38 -1.80 10.50
C LEU A 73 -4.37 -2.77 11.13
N LEU A 74 -3.34 -2.24 11.78
CA LEU A 74 -2.28 -3.04 12.38
C LEU A 74 -2.73 -3.71 13.68
N ASP A 75 -3.67 -3.09 14.40
CA ASP A 75 -4.27 -3.66 15.61
C ASP A 75 -5.19 -4.85 15.27
N GLN A 76 -5.98 -4.72 14.21
CA GLN A 76 -6.87 -5.78 13.73
C GLN A 76 -6.11 -6.89 13.00
N ASN A 77 -4.98 -6.58 12.36
CA ASN A 77 -4.17 -7.55 11.62
C ASN A 77 -2.76 -7.69 12.23
N ARG A 78 -2.68 -8.41 13.35
CA ARG A 78 -1.41 -8.66 14.05
C ARG A 78 -0.36 -9.35 13.20
N GLN A 79 -0.76 -10.19 12.25
CA GLN A 79 0.18 -10.87 11.36
C GLN A 79 0.85 -9.87 10.41
N LEU A 80 0.08 -8.94 9.82
CA LEU A 80 0.63 -7.86 9.02
C LEU A 80 1.58 -6.97 9.85
N ALA A 81 1.16 -6.58 11.05
CA ALA A 81 1.98 -5.78 11.95
C ALA A 81 3.30 -6.50 12.30
N PHE A 82 3.26 -7.81 12.55
CA PHE A 82 4.44 -8.61 12.80
C PHE A 82 5.37 -8.66 11.58
N HIS A 83 4.85 -8.90 10.38
CA HIS A 83 5.67 -8.93 9.17
C HIS A 83 6.33 -7.57 8.86
N LEU A 84 5.64 -6.44 9.10
CA LEU A 84 6.26 -5.12 8.96
C LEU A 84 7.40 -4.93 9.96
N LYS A 85 7.21 -5.31 11.23
CA LYS A 85 8.28 -5.25 12.24
C LYS A 85 9.46 -6.16 11.86
N GLN A 86 9.18 -7.37 11.37
CA GLN A 86 10.20 -8.30 10.90
C GLN A 86 10.96 -7.74 9.69
N GLN A 87 10.27 -7.10 8.74
CA GLN A 87 10.92 -6.46 7.60
C GLN A 87 11.82 -5.31 8.05
N HIS A 88 11.39 -4.49 9.02
CA HIS A 88 12.26 -3.44 9.57
C HIS A 88 13.53 -4.01 10.19
N LEU A 89 13.43 -5.10 10.94
CA LEU A 89 14.60 -5.81 11.47
C LEU A 89 15.55 -6.26 10.35
N ILE A 90 15.02 -6.82 9.26
CA ILE A 90 15.81 -7.22 8.08
C ILE A 90 16.54 -6.01 7.49
N GLU A 91 15.90 -4.84 7.41
CA GLU A 91 16.53 -3.62 6.90
C GLU A 91 17.66 -3.12 7.83
N LEU A 92 17.50 -3.19 9.15
CA LEU A 92 18.58 -2.88 10.10
C LEU A 92 19.80 -3.80 9.89
N ILE A 93 19.56 -5.09 9.68
CA ILE A 93 20.62 -6.07 9.39
C ILE A 93 21.30 -5.76 8.05
N ARG A 94 20.53 -5.43 6.99
CA ARG A 94 21.07 -5.05 5.66
C ARG A 94 21.95 -3.81 5.72
N LEU A 95 21.62 -2.86 6.60
CA LEU A 95 22.42 -1.65 6.86
C LEU A 95 23.61 -1.89 7.80
N ASN A 96 23.83 -3.13 8.25
CA ASN A 96 24.87 -3.52 9.19
C ASN A 96 24.77 -2.81 10.56
N LEU A 97 23.56 -2.42 10.96
CA LEU A 97 23.23 -1.82 12.26
C LEU A 97 22.84 -2.91 13.25
N ILE A 98 23.81 -3.75 13.62
CA ILE A 98 23.56 -5.00 14.37
C ILE A 98 23.08 -4.74 15.80
N ASP A 99 23.63 -3.73 16.48
CA ASP A 99 23.22 -3.37 17.84
C ASP A 99 21.77 -2.88 17.88
N ASP A 100 21.39 -2.03 16.92
CA ASP A 100 20.02 -1.54 16.76
C ASP A 100 19.06 -2.69 16.42
N ALA A 101 19.47 -3.59 15.53
CA ALA A 101 18.70 -4.78 15.16
C ALA A 101 18.43 -5.68 16.39
N LEU A 102 19.46 -5.92 17.21
CA LEU A 102 19.32 -6.76 18.41
C LEU A 102 18.39 -6.12 19.44
N SER A 103 18.58 -4.83 19.70
CA SER A 103 17.72 -4.05 20.60
C SER A 103 16.27 -4.05 20.11
N TYR A 104 16.06 -3.79 18.82
CA TYR A 104 14.74 -3.75 18.20
C TYR A 104 14.03 -5.12 18.29
N ALA A 105 14.73 -6.22 17.99
CA ALA A 105 14.16 -7.56 18.04
C ALA A 105 13.67 -7.91 19.45
N GLN A 106 14.45 -7.57 20.49
CA GLN A 106 14.09 -7.84 21.88
C GLN A 106 12.84 -7.07 22.34
N ILE A 107 12.63 -5.85 21.83
CA ILE A 107 11.51 -5.00 22.23
C ILE A 107 10.24 -5.35 21.44
N HIS A 108 10.37 -5.61 20.15
CA HIS A 108 9.24 -5.63 19.23
C HIS A 108 8.85 -7.01 18.69
N LEU A 109 9.73 -8.02 18.82
CA LEU A 109 9.58 -9.35 18.22
C LEU A 109 9.81 -10.51 19.21
N ALA A 110 10.11 -10.23 20.48
CA ALA A 110 10.30 -11.22 21.54
C ALA A 110 8.97 -11.76 22.11
#